data_AF-A0A8C4QNX6-F1
#
_entry.id   AF-A0A8C4QNX6-F1
#
_cell.length_a   1.000
_cell.length_b   1.000
_cell.length_c   1.000
_cell.angle_alpha   90.00
_cell.angle_beta   90.00
_cell.angle_gamma   90.00
#
_symmetry.space_group_name_H-M   'P 1'
#
loop_
_entity.id
_entity.type
_entity.pdbx_description
1 polymer ?
#
loop_
_entity_poly.entity_id
_entity_poly.type
_entity_poly.pdbx_seq_one_letter_code
_entity_poly.pdbx_strand_id
1 'polypeptide(L)'
;MGSSTVDKCEAIMAFPRLSQQMPPTVEQDKAPLAYGQRAIPKLNEDLLSTDVKLRQQTLRSLCDMLHDHQLVTQVIKEGCVENLKYLLLDSDAVVREKTTEAFAILALSYIGSMACLKGDVIIPLSHIFEDDFTACRQNAHVVIERLSKTPQGTW
;
A
#
# COMPACT_ATOMS: atom_id res chain seq x y z
N MET A 1 -50.48 7.58 -58.40
CA MET A 1 -49.47 6.52 -58.14
C MET A 1 -48.12 7.21 -58.04
N GLY A 2 -47.36 6.95 -56.97
CA GLY A 2 -45.97 7.39 -56.79
C GLY A 2 -45.82 8.84 -56.34
N SER A 3 -45.62 9.11 -55.05
CA SER A 3 -44.32 9.12 -54.34
C SER A 3 -43.63 10.49 -54.45
N SER A 4 -43.69 11.32 -53.42
CA SER A 4 -42.80 11.29 -52.23
C SER A 4 -41.61 12.23 -52.44
N THR A 5 -41.67 13.41 -51.85
CA THR A 5 -40.48 14.18 -51.47
C THR A 5 -40.59 14.47 -49.98
N VAL A 6 -39.76 13.73 -49.26
CA VAL A 6 -39.61 13.72 -47.81
C VAL A 6 -38.76 14.93 -47.40
N ASP A 7 -39.40 16.00 -46.95
CA ASP A 7 -38.72 17.02 -46.15
C ASP A 7 -38.68 16.51 -44.70
N LYS A 8 -37.60 15.81 -44.37
CA LYS A 8 -37.22 15.57 -42.98
C LYS A 8 -35.87 16.22 -42.75
N CYS A 9 -35.91 17.31 -42.00
CA CYS A 9 -34.76 17.98 -41.40
C CYS A 9 -33.83 16.94 -40.78
N GLU A 10 -32.65 16.73 -41.38
CA GLU A 10 -31.57 15.96 -40.80
C GLU A 10 -31.04 16.73 -39.58
N ALA A 11 -31.47 16.31 -38.39
CA ALA A 11 -30.80 16.67 -37.16
C ALA A 11 -29.41 16.03 -37.18
N ILE A 12 -28.37 16.84 -37.37
CA ILE A 12 -26.98 16.42 -37.19
C ILE A 12 -26.78 16.14 -35.69
N MET A 13 -26.97 14.88 -35.30
CA MET A 13 -26.60 14.38 -33.98
C MET A 13 -25.07 14.32 -33.90
N ALA A 14 -24.47 15.31 -33.24
CA ALA A 14 -23.08 15.24 -32.83
C ALA A 14 -22.95 14.16 -31.75
N PHE A 15 -22.55 12.95 -32.14
CA PHE A 15 -22.16 11.92 -31.18
C PHE A 15 -20.89 12.38 -30.47
N PRO A 16 -20.87 12.52 -29.12
CA PRO A 16 -19.64 12.74 -28.41
C PRO A 16 -18.75 11.50 -28.64
N ARG A 17 -17.68 11.68 -29.41
CA ARG A 17 -16.62 10.67 -29.59
C ARG A 17 -15.90 10.56 -28.25
N LEU A 18 -16.49 9.82 -27.31
CA LEU A 18 -15.79 9.34 -26.12
C LEU A 18 -14.63 8.49 -26.62
N SER A 19 -13.44 9.09 -26.65
CA SER A 19 -12.22 8.36 -26.96
C SER A 19 -12.11 7.23 -25.93
N GLN A 20 -12.31 5.99 -26.35
CA GLN A 20 -12.06 4.81 -25.52
C GLN A 20 -10.57 4.49 -25.42
N GLN A 21 -9.70 5.50 -25.47
CA GLN A 21 -8.32 5.31 -25.09
C GLN A 21 -8.30 5.27 -23.57
N MET A 22 -8.12 4.07 -23.01
CA MET A 22 -7.75 3.91 -21.61
C MET A 22 -6.58 4.88 -21.33
N PRO A 23 -6.64 5.70 -20.27
CA PRO A 23 -5.54 6.56 -19.93
C PRO A 23 -4.28 5.69 -19.77
N PRO A 24 -3.22 5.93 -20.57
CA PRO A 24 -1.99 5.21 -20.38
C PRO A 24 -1.44 5.61 -19.01
N THR A 25 -0.93 4.62 -18.28
CA THR A 25 -0.41 4.68 -16.89
C THR A 25 -1.41 4.27 -15.80
N VAL A 26 -2.01 3.08 -15.90
CA VAL A 26 -2.22 2.31 -14.66
C VAL A 26 -0.88 1.65 -14.37
N GLU A 27 -0.19 2.08 -13.33
CA GLU A 27 1.07 1.45 -12.93
C GLU A 27 0.77 -0.01 -12.58
N GLN A 28 1.13 -0.94 -13.48
CA GLN A 28 0.80 -2.37 -13.37
C GLN A 28 1.43 -3.03 -12.13
N ASP A 29 2.33 -2.33 -11.44
CA ASP A 29 3.04 -2.79 -10.26
C ASP A 29 2.41 -2.31 -8.93
N LYS A 30 1.28 -1.60 -8.99
CA LYS A 30 0.58 -1.04 -7.83
C LYS A 30 -0.85 -1.54 -7.72
N ALA A 31 -1.34 -1.69 -6.50
CA ALA A 31 -2.71 -2.13 -6.26
C ALA A 31 -3.70 -1.01 -6.63
N PRO A 32 -4.87 -1.33 -7.19
CA PRO A 32 -5.90 -0.34 -7.50
C PRO A 32 -6.39 0.32 -6.21
N LEU A 33 -6.09 1.61 -6.05
CA LEU A 33 -6.42 2.35 -4.83
C LEU A 33 -7.89 2.75 -4.80
N ALA A 34 -8.61 2.38 -3.74
CA ALA A 34 -9.97 2.87 -3.51
C ALA A 34 -9.97 4.38 -3.21
N TYR A 35 -11.05 5.08 -3.57
CA TYR A 35 -11.11 6.54 -3.44
C TYR A 35 -11.24 7.03 -1.98
N GLY A 36 -10.47 8.05 -1.63
CA GLY A 36 -10.57 8.78 -0.37
C GLY A 36 -10.34 7.91 0.88
N GLN A 37 -11.23 8.01 1.86
CA GLN A 37 -11.07 7.37 3.17
C GLN A 37 -11.14 5.82 3.11
N ARG A 38 -11.65 5.23 2.02
CA ARG A 38 -11.71 3.77 1.84
C ARG A 38 -10.45 3.15 1.26
N ALA A 39 -9.46 3.96 0.89
CA ALA A 39 -8.17 3.49 0.38
C ALA A 39 -7.49 2.51 1.35
N ILE A 40 -7.30 2.93 2.61
CA ILE A 40 -6.53 2.20 3.61
C ILE A 40 -7.24 0.91 4.07
N PRO A 41 -8.55 0.91 4.41
CA PRO A 41 -9.26 -0.32 4.77
C PRO A 41 -9.19 -1.38 3.68
N LYS A 42 -9.40 -0.97 2.41
CA LYS A 42 -9.34 -1.91 1.28
C LYS A 42 -7.93 -2.51 1.11
N LEU A 43 -6.89 -1.67 1.18
CA LEU A 43 -5.51 -2.16 1.14
C LEU A 43 -5.24 -3.13 2.30
N ASN A 44 -5.76 -2.85 3.50
CA ASN A 44 -5.55 -3.72 4.65
C ASN A 44 -6.19 -5.11 4.47
N GLU A 45 -7.35 -5.19 3.82
CA GLU A 45 -7.94 -6.47 3.40
C GLU A 45 -7.06 -7.19 2.36
N ASP A 46 -6.54 -6.44 1.38
CA ASP A 46 -5.77 -6.98 0.27
C ASP A 46 -4.37 -7.47 0.71
N LEU A 47 -3.84 -6.99 1.84
CA LEU A 47 -2.62 -7.51 2.49
C LEU A 47 -2.74 -8.99 2.88
N LEU A 48 -3.96 -9.45 3.19
CA LEU A 48 -4.25 -10.83 3.59
C LEU A 48 -4.65 -11.71 2.39
N SER A 49 -4.55 -11.19 1.17
CA SER A 49 -4.91 -11.95 -0.03
C SER A 49 -3.97 -13.14 -0.26
N THR A 50 -4.51 -14.23 -0.79
CA THR A 50 -3.73 -15.43 -1.13
C THR A 50 -2.84 -15.21 -2.35
N ASP A 51 -3.18 -14.23 -3.20
CA ASP A 51 -2.41 -13.89 -4.39
C ASP A 51 -1.17 -13.06 -4.04
N VAL A 52 0.01 -13.64 -4.28
CA VAL A 52 1.31 -13.02 -4.02
C VAL A 52 1.46 -11.70 -4.79
N LYS A 53 0.97 -11.63 -6.03
CA LYS A 53 1.09 -10.41 -6.84
C LYS A 53 0.26 -9.28 -6.24
N LEU A 54 -0.97 -9.58 -5.82
CA LEU A 54 -1.82 -8.61 -5.16
C LEU A 54 -1.21 -8.14 -3.85
N ARG A 55 -0.60 -9.02 -3.04
CA ARG A 55 0.12 -8.63 -1.81
C ARG A 55 1.29 -7.70 -2.11
N GLN A 56 2.13 -8.02 -3.09
CA GLN A 56 3.27 -7.18 -3.50
C GLN A 56 2.81 -5.78 -3.95
N GLN A 57 1.80 -5.74 -4.83
CA GLN A 57 1.19 -4.51 -5.32
C GLN A 57 0.59 -3.67 -4.20
N THR A 58 -0.10 -4.33 -3.25
CA THR A 58 -0.73 -3.70 -2.09
C THR A 58 0.33 -3.11 -1.16
N LEU A 59 1.39 -3.87 -0.88
CA LEU A 59 2.50 -3.40 -0.05
C LEU A 59 3.23 -2.23 -0.67
N ARG A 60 3.44 -2.22 -2.00
CA ARG A 60 4.05 -1.09 -2.69
C ARG A 60 3.17 0.17 -2.60
N SER A 61 1.87 0.04 -2.85
CA SER A 61 0.92 1.13 -2.65
C SER A 61 0.88 1.61 -1.19
N LEU A 62 0.98 0.70 -0.22
CA LEU A 62 1.03 1.05 1.19
C LEU A 62 2.32 1.78 1.56
N CYS A 63 3.48 1.36 1.05
CA CYS A 63 4.73 2.06 1.26
C CYS A 63 4.66 3.48 0.71
N ASP A 64 4.13 3.68 -0.50
CA ASP A 64 3.92 5.00 -1.09
C ASP A 64 3.05 5.90 -0.19
N MET A 65 1.99 5.35 0.43
CA MET A 65 1.14 6.08 1.36
C MET A 65 1.82 6.39 2.70
N LEU A 66 2.66 5.49 3.20
CA LEU A 66 3.38 5.67 4.48
C LEU A 66 4.42 6.79 4.40
N HIS A 67 4.92 7.12 3.21
CA HIS A 67 5.77 8.30 3.00
C HIS A 67 5.01 9.62 3.27
N ASP A 68 3.68 9.63 3.15
CA ASP A 68 2.86 10.74 3.61
C ASP A 68 2.52 10.59 5.09
N HIS A 69 3.20 11.40 5.91
CA HIS A 69 3.04 11.38 7.36
C HIS A 69 1.59 11.64 7.84
N GLN A 70 0.76 12.32 7.03
CA GLN A 70 -0.64 12.55 7.39
C GLN A 70 -1.46 11.25 7.40
N LEU A 71 -1.10 10.29 6.54
CA LEU A 71 -1.79 9.03 6.39
C LEU A 71 -1.32 7.95 7.38
N VAL A 72 -0.10 8.07 7.92
CA VAL A 72 0.48 7.12 8.89
C VAL A 72 -0.46 6.85 10.06
N THR A 73 -1.06 7.90 10.63
CA THR A 73 -1.98 7.74 11.78
C THR A 73 -3.23 6.93 11.39
N GLN A 74 -3.74 7.09 10.17
CA GLN A 74 -4.89 6.34 9.69
C GLN A 74 -4.51 4.87 9.42
N VAL A 75 -3.34 4.61 8.84
CA VAL A 75 -2.82 3.24 8.62
C VAL A 75 -2.67 2.49 9.94
N ILE A 76 -2.17 3.16 10.98
CA ILE A 76 -2.04 2.57 12.32
C ILE A 76 -3.42 2.28 12.93
N LYS A 77 -4.38 3.21 12.80
CA LYS A 77 -5.74 3.04 13.32
C LYS A 77 -6.49 1.88 12.66
N GLU A 78 -6.24 1.64 11.38
CA GLU A 78 -6.86 0.54 10.64
C GLU A 78 -6.27 -0.84 11.00
N GLY A 79 -5.21 -0.88 11.81
CA GLY A 79 -4.59 -2.13 12.26
C GLY A 79 -3.62 -2.74 11.25
N CYS A 80 -3.17 -1.98 10.24
CA CYS A 80 -2.24 -2.49 9.24
C CYS A 80 -0.91 -2.98 9.84
N VAL A 81 -0.47 -2.43 10.99
CA VAL A 81 0.76 -2.83 11.69
C VAL A 81 0.71 -4.31 12.10
N GLU A 82 -0.44 -4.80 12.54
CA GLU A 82 -0.63 -6.19 12.93
C GLU A 82 -0.55 -7.12 11.71
N ASN A 83 -1.16 -6.73 10.60
CA ASN A 83 -1.08 -7.49 9.34
C ASN A 83 0.34 -7.50 8.76
N LEU A 84 1.04 -6.36 8.80
CA LEU A 84 2.45 -6.25 8.39
C LEU A 84 3.35 -7.16 9.24
N LYS A 85 3.03 -7.35 10.52
CA LYS A 85 3.79 -8.25 11.40
C LYS A 85 3.80 -9.70 10.89
N TYR A 86 2.65 -10.19 10.41
CA TYR A 86 2.56 -11.54 9.81
C TYR A 86 3.32 -11.63 8.49
N LEU A 87 3.33 -10.56 7.69
CA LEU A 87 4.01 -10.51 6.40
C LEU A 87 5.54 -10.49 6.50
N LEU A 88 6.12 -10.21 7.67
CA LEU A 88 7.56 -10.36 7.90
C LEU A 88 8.02 -11.81 7.70
N LEU A 89 7.15 -12.79 7.94
CA LEU A 89 7.45 -14.21 7.80
C LEU A 89 6.88 -14.81 6.50
N ASP A 90 6.51 -13.98 5.51
CA ASP A 90 5.98 -14.47 4.23
C ASP A 90 7.04 -15.26 3.47
N SER A 91 6.61 -16.29 2.74
CA SER A 91 7.44 -17.08 1.84
C SER A 91 8.10 -16.25 0.74
N ASP A 92 7.43 -15.19 0.26
CA ASP A 92 7.89 -14.37 -0.85
C ASP A 92 8.89 -13.30 -0.40
N ALA A 93 10.05 -13.26 -1.05
CA ALA A 93 11.13 -12.34 -0.71
C ALA A 93 10.77 -10.87 -0.91
N VAL A 94 10.02 -10.55 -1.97
CA VAL A 94 9.63 -9.17 -2.30
C VAL A 94 8.62 -8.66 -1.27
N VAL A 95 7.70 -9.52 -0.85
CA VAL A 95 6.77 -9.23 0.25
C VAL A 95 7.56 -8.91 1.53
N ARG A 96 8.50 -9.77 1.95
CA ARG A 96 9.33 -9.51 3.13
C ARG A 96 10.13 -8.21 3.02
N GLU A 97 10.76 -7.96 1.88
CA GLU A 97 11.51 -6.73 1.61
C GLU A 97 10.62 -5.50 1.77
N LYS A 98 9.46 -5.47 1.09
CA LYS A 98 8.53 -4.32 1.15
C LYS A 98 7.89 -4.17 2.53
N THR A 99 7.64 -5.25 3.24
CA THR A 99 7.16 -5.20 4.63
C THR A 99 8.22 -4.60 5.56
N THR A 100 9.49 -5.01 5.44
CA THR A 100 10.57 -4.42 6.26
C THR A 100 10.80 -2.95 5.93
N GLU A 101 10.65 -2.55 4.67
CA GLU A 101 10.67 -1.14 4.24
C GLU A 101 9.51 -0.34 4.86
N ALA A 102 8.29 -0.89 4.85
CA ALA A 102 7.13 -0.27 5.50
C ALA A 102 7.39 -0.02 6.99
N PHE A 103 7.97 -0.98 7.71
CA PHE A 103 8.38 -0.80 9.11
C PHE A 103 9.46 0.25 9.27
N ALA A 104 10.44 0.33 8.35
CA ALA A 104 11.46 1.36 8.39
C ALA A 104 10.82 2.75 8.27
N ILE A 105 9.88 2.95 7.33
CA ILE A 105 9.16 4.21 7.14
C ILE A 105 8.32 4.54 8.40
N LEU A 106 7.58 3.58 8.95
CA LEU A 106 6.80 3.77 10.18
C LEU A 106 7.68 4.24 11.35
N ALA A 107 8.87 3.64 11.49
CA ALA A 107 9.83 3.97 12.54
C ALA A 107 10.50 5.36 12.37
N LEU A 108 10.27 6.09 11.27
CA LEU A 108 10.70 7.49 11.16
C LEU A 108 9.88 8.43 12.03
N SER A 109 8.62 8.08 12.27
CA SER A 109 7.70 8.89 13.06
C SER A 109 7.63 8.38 14.51
N TYR A 110 7.42 9.28 15.47
CA TYR A 110 7.20 8.88 16.86
C TYR A 110 5.96 7.99 17.02
N ILE A 111 4.86 8.36 16.35
CA ILE A 111 3.59 7.61 16.42
C ILE A 111 3.76 6.21 15.84
N GLY A 112 4.44 6.07 14.69
CA GLY A 112 4.72 4.77 14.07
C GLY A 112 5.69 3.93 14.89
N SER A 113 6.73 4.53 15.46
CA SER A 113 7.65 3.82 16.38
C SER A 113 6.92 3.28 17.61
N MET A 114 6.07 4.10 18.24
CA MET A 114 5.23 3.67 19.35
C MET A 114 4.24 2.56 18.94
N ALA A 115 3.69 2.62 17.73
CA ALA A 115 2.82 1.55 17.22
C ALA A 115 3.58 0.23 17.02
N CYS A 116 4.82 0.28 16.51
CA CYS A 116 5.67 -0.90 16.35
C CYS A 116 6.03 -1.52 17.71
N LEU A 117 6.34 -0.70 18.71
CA LEU A 117 6.63 -1.17 20.07
C LEU A 117 5.40 -1.79 20.73
N LYS A 118 4.22 -1.17 20.58
CA LYS A 118 2.96 -1.72 21.10
C LYS A 118 2.50 -3.00 20.39
N GLY A 119 2.92 -3.19 19.14
CA GLY A 119 2.58 -4.36 18.32
C GLY A 119 3.54 -5.55 18.48
N ASP A 120 4.50 -5.49 19.41
CA ASP A 120 5.50 -6.53 19.67
C ASP A 120 6.29 -6.95 18.41
N VAL A 121 6.58 -5.99 17.53
CA VAL A 121 7.21 -6.24 16.22
C VAL A 121 8.69 -6.67 16.36
N ILE A 122 9.32 -6.44 17.51
CA ILE A 122 10.73 -6.75 17.77
C ILE A 122 11.04 -8.24 17.59
N ILE A 123 10.16 -9.13 18.07
CA ILE A 123 10.38 -10.59 17.99
C ILE A 123 10.32 -11.04 16.51
N PRO A 124 9.26 -10.74 15.74
CA PRO A 124 9.23 -11.02 14.29
C PRO A 124 10.42 -10.42 13.52
N LEU A 125 10.83 -9.19 13.83
CA LEU A 125 11.99 -8.56 13.20
C LEU A 125 13.31 -9.29 13.49
N SER A 126 13.44 -9.93 14.66
CA SER A 126 14.67 -10.65 14.99
C SER A 126 14.95 -11.82 14.04
N HIS A 127 13.90 -12.45 13.51
CA HIS A 127 14.01 -13.52 12.52
C HIS A 127 14.52 -13.01 11.16
N ILE A 128 14.29 -11.74 10.83
CA ILE A 128 14.73 -11.14 9.56
C ILE A 128 16.25 -10.94 9.52
N PHE A 129 16.94 -10.92 10.65
CA PHE A 129 18.40 -10.80 10.65
C PHE A 129 19.10 -11.99 10.00
N GLU A 130 18.44 -13.14 9.94
CA GLU A 130 18.94 -14.36 9.28
C GLU A 130 18.40 -14.53 7.85
N ASP A 131 17.68 -13.53 7.32
CA ASP A 131 17.11 -13.59 5.96
C ASP A 131 18.21 -13.64 4.88
N ASP A 132 17.96 -14.37 3.79
CA ASP A 132 18.87 -14.50 2.65
C ASP A 132 19.17 -13.13 2.00
N PHE A 133 18.18 -12.24 1.96
CA PHE A 133 18.25 -10.97 1.24
C PHE A 133 18.84 -9.86 2.09
N THR A 134 19.90 -9.24 1.57
CA THR A 134 20.60 -8.14 2.24
C THR A 134 19.70 -6.93 2.49
N ALA A 135 18.76 -6.64 1.59
CA ALA A 135 17.83 -5.51 1.74
C ALA A 135 16.95 -5.66 2.99
N CYS A 136 16.38 -6.85 3.21
CA CYS A 136 15.58 -7.18 4.39
C CYS A 136 16.40 -6.98 5.68
N ARG A 137 17.64 -7.50 5.71
CA ARG A 137 18.53 -7.34 6.87
C ARG A 137 18.86 -5.88 7.16
N GLN A 138 19.19 -5.09 6.13
CA GLN A 138 19.49 -3.66 6.26
C GLN A 138 18.29 -2.90 6.83
N ASN A 139 17.09 -3.15 6.29
CA ASN A 139 15.87 -2.53 6.78
C ASN A 139 15.60 -2.92 8.24
N ALA A 140 15.76 -4.19 8.61
CA ALA A 140 15.59 -4.64 9.99
C ALA A 140 16.55 -3.93 10.96
N HIS A 141 17.83 -3.77 10.59
CA HIS A 141 18.79 -3.02 11.41
C HIS A 141 18.38 -1.56 11.60
N VAL A 142 17.96 -0.90 10.51
CA VAL A 142 17.48 0.48 10.55
C VAL A 142 16.24 0.63 11.44
N VAL A 143 15.31 -0.32 11.38
CA VAL A 143 14.12 -0.31 12.24
C VAL A 143 14.53 -0.41 13.71
N ILE A 144 15.33 -1.41 14.08
CA ILE A 144 15.76 -1.58 15.48
C ILE A 144 16.57 -0.38 15.98
N GLU A 145 17.45 0.19 15.16
CA GLU A 145 18.17 1.41 15.49
C GLU A 145 17.21 2.55 15.82
N ARG A 146 16.19 2.78 14.98
CA ARG A 146 15.19 3.83 15.18
C ARG A 146 14.34 3.59 16.42
N LEU A 147 13.88 2.37 16.64
CA LEU A 147 13.10 2.00 17.82
C LEU A 147 13.91 2.19 19.11
N SER A 148 15.21 1.87 19.09
CA SER A 148 16.10 2.05 20.25
C SER A 148 16.32 3.52 20.64
N LYS A 149 16.24 4.42 19.66
CA LYS A 149 16.38 5.87 19.84
C LYS A 149 15.06 6.56 20.17
N THR A 150 13.94 5.84 20.11
CA THR A 150 12.64 6.42 20.41
C THR A 150 12.58 6.70 21.91
N PRO A 151 12.47 7.97 22.34
CA PRO A 151 12.35 8.28 23.76
C PRO A 151 11.03 7.70 24.23
N GLN A 152 11.09 6.63 25.03
CA GLN A 152 9.95 6.24 25.83
C GLN A 152 9.81 7.35 26.87
N GLY A 153 8.79 8.20 26.69
CA GLY A 153 8.53 9.29 27.60
C GLY A 153 8.66 8.79 29.04
N THR A 154 9.61 9.37 29.77
CA THR A 154 9.77 9.18 31.20
C THR A 154 8.42 9.38 31.87
N TRP A 155 8.06 8.40 32.72
CA TRP A 155 6.84 8.30 33.52
C TRP A 155 6.35 9.61 34.11
#